data_AF-A0A7T5RW37-F1
#
_entry.id   AF-A0A7T5RW37-F1
#
_cell.length_a   1.000
_cell.length_b   1.000
_cell.length_c   1.000
_cell.angle_alpha   90.00
_cell.angle_beta   90.00
_cell.angle_gamma   90.00
#
_symmetry.space_group_name_H-M   'P 1'
#
loop_
_entity.id
_entity.type
_entity.pdbx_description
1 polymer ?
#
loop_
_entity_poly.entity_id
_entity_poly.type
_entity_poly.pdbx_seq_one_letter_code
_entity_poly.pdbx_strand_id
1 'polypeptide(L)'
;MDDYINFIDALSQEANIMDKSFFVVIPYFPAGDLNNVIEQSKGIFGKLFSKPQSTATRIDKASYEKAKDEIKNRVDSVTSGLFQIGVNSVQLNTKELGELYYNVYNPDTAVREPLGDFERVTSTYVQKGQGEAPRPHLQEGEM
;
A
#
# COMPACT_ATOMS: atom_id res chain seq x y z
N MET A 1 -22.35 -32.87 38.07
CA MET A 1 -22.38 -31.41 37.88
C MET A 1 -20.96 -30.86 37.92
N ASP A 2 -20.15 -31.29 38.90
CA ASP A 2 -18.74 -30.90 39.02
C ASP A 2 -17.90 -31.26 37.78
N ASP A 3 -18.12 -32.42 37.16
CA ASP A 3 -17.38 -32.83 35.95
C ASP A 3 -17.68 -31.95 34.71
N TYR A 4 -18.90 -31.41 34.60
CA TYR A 4 -19.27 -30.50 33.51
C TYR A 4 -18.64 -29.12 33.73
N ILE A 5 -18.61 -28.64 34.98
CA ILE A 5 -17.94 -27.39 35.33
C ILE A 5 -16.43 -27.50 35.07
N ASN A 6 -15.81 -28.61 35.47
CA ASN A 6 -14.38 -28.85 35.21
C ASN A 6 -14.06 -28.98 33.70
N PHE A 7 -14.96 -29.58 32.91
CA PHE A 7 -14.80 -29.66 31.45
C PHE A 7 -14.94 -28.29 30.75
N ILE A 8 -15.90 -27.47 31.18
CA ILE A 8 -16.06 -26.10 30.65
C ILE A 8 -14.90 -25.21 31.07
N ASP A 9 -14.39 -25.35 32.30
CA ASP A 9 -13.23 -24.59 32.78
C ASP A 9 -11.94 -25.00 32.04
N ALA A 10 -11.76 -26.30 31.78
CA ALA A 10 -10.66 -26.81 30.94
C ALA A 10 -10.76 -26.31 29.49
N LEU A 11 -11.94 -26.38 28.85
CA LEU A 11 -12.15 -25.84 27.50
C LEU A 11 -11.94 -24.32 27.43
N SER A 12 -12.35 -23.59 28.47
CA SER A 12 -12.19 -22.14 28.57
C SER A 12 -10.70 -21.75 28.71
N GLN A 13 -9.91 -22.53 29.46
CA GLN A 13 -8.47 -22.34 29.60
C GLN A 13 -7.69 -22.75 28.33
N GLU A 14 -8.15 -23.78 27.61
CA GLU A 14 -7.52 -24.28 26.39
C GLU A 14 -7.86 -23.39 25.18
N ALA A 15 -9.04 -22.74 25.19
CA ALA A 15 -9.44 -21.72 24.23
C ALA A 15 -8.91 -20.33 24.62
N ASN A 16 -7.59 -20.20 24.78
CA ASN A 16 -6.94 -18.89 24.74
C ASN A 16 -6.97 -18.37 23.29
N ILE A 17 -8.14 -17.91 22.84
CA ILE A 17 -8.32 -17.34 21.50
C ILE A 17 -7.68 -15.96 21.53
N MET A 18 -6.38 -15.90 21.21
CA MET A 18 -5.71 -14.66 20.89
C MET A 18 -6.05 -14.25 19.47
N ASP A 19 -6.61 -13.04 19.32
CA ASP A 19 -6.73 -12.39 18.03
C ASP A 19 -5.32 -12.09 17.49
N LYS A 20 -4.93 -12.78 16.42
CA LYS A 20 -3.67 -12.53 15.70
C LYS A 20 -3.97 -11.94 14.33
N SER A 21 -3.54 -10.71 14.14
CA SER A 21 -3.57 -10.05 12.84
C SER A 21 -2.28 -10.34 12.07
N PHE A 22 -2.42 -10.62 10.77
CA PHE A 22 -1.30 -10.80 9.84
C PHE A 22 -1.39 -9.76 8.72
N PHE A 23 -0.24 -9.25 8.28
CA PHE A 23 -0.16 -8.29 7.19
C PHE A 23 0.46 -8.95 5.97
N VAL A 24 -0.16 -8.75 4.80
CA VAL A 24 0.31 -9.29 3.52
C VAL A 24 0.65 -8.13 2.59
N VAL A 25 1.86 -8.13 2.05
CA VAL A 25 2.29 -7.16 1.04
C VAL A 25 2.12 -7.77 -0.34
N ILE A 26 1.33 -7.12 -1.19
CA ILE A 26 1.08 -7.54 -2.57
C ILE A 26 1.90 -6.62 -3.50
N PRO A 27 3.06 -7.07 -3.99
CA PRO A 27 3.88 -6.24 -4.86
C PRO A 27 3.27 -6.15 -6.25
N TYR A 28 3.35 -4.95 -6.82
CA TYR A 28 3.09 -4.71 -8.24
C TYR A 28 4.28 -3.98 -8.83
N PHE A 29 4.94 -4.67 -9.76
CA PHE A 29 5.97 -4.08 -10.59
C PHE A 29 5.34 -3.88 -11.95
N PRO A 30 5.02 -2.63 -12.36
CA PRO A 30 4.58 -2.40 -13.71
C PRO A 30 5.66 -2.95 -14.63
N ALA A 31 5.26 -3.69 -15.67
CA ALA A 31 6.16 -4.07 -16.75
C ALA A 31 6.51 -2.81 -17.57
N GLY A 32 7.24 -1.90 -16.92
CA GLY A 32 7.90 -0.76 -17.52
C GLY A 32 9.24 -1.23 -18.03
N ASP A 33 9.21 -1.86 -19.19
CA ASP A 33 10.32 -1.87 -20.13
C ASP A 33 11.58 -2.65 -19.70
N LEU A 34 11.59 -3.94 -19.99
CA LEU A 34 12.84 -4.71 -20.02
C LEU A 34 13.87 -4.10 -21.00
N ASN A 35 13.45 -3.23 -21.94
CA ASN A 35 14.35 -2.48 -22.80
C ASN A 35 15.00 -1.29 -22.08
N ASN A 36 14.40 -0.70 -21.04
CA ASN A 36 15.03 0.35 -20.23
C ASN A 36 16.23 -0.20 -19.44
N VAL A 37 16.20 -1.47 -19.02
CA VAL A 37 17.35 -2.12 -18.35
C VAL A 37 18.52 -2.28 -19.33
N ILE A 38 18.21 -2.59 -20.60
CA ILE A 38 19.22 -2.72 -21.67
C ILE A 38 19.76 -1.35 -22.07
N GLU A 39 18.91 -0.32 -22.19
CA GLU A 39 19.36 1.06 -22.46
C GLU A 39 20.16 1.67 -21.30
N GLN A 40 19.81 1.35 -20.06
CA GLN A 40 20.55 1.80 -18.87
C GLN A 40 21.97 1.22 -18.83
N SER A 41 22.18 0.00 -19.33
CA SER A 41 23.53 -0.60 -19.47
C SER A 41 24.38 0.07 -20.56
N LYS A 42 23.76 0.58 -21.63
CA LYS A 42 24.43 1.38 -22.67
C LYS A 42 24.72 2.83 -22.22
N GLY A 43 23.92 3.35 -21.28
CA GLY A 43 24.00 4.72 -20.77
C GLY A 43 25.07 5.00 -19.72
N ILE A 44 25.72 3.98 -19.12
CA ILE A 44 26.75 4.19 -18.08
C ILE A 44 28.00 4.87 -18.66
N PHE A 45 28.40 4.55 -19.89
CA PHE A 45 29.56 5.17 -20.55
C PHE A 45 29.28 6.59 -21.07
N GLY A 46 28.01 6.93 -21.36
CA GLY A 46 27.61 8.26 -21.85
C GLY A 46 27.37 9.30 -20.75
N LYS A 47 27.11 8.86 -19.51
CA LYS A 47 26.76 9.73 -18.37
C LYS A 47 27.94 10.48 -17.74
N LEU A 48 29.18 10.16 -18.11
CA LEU A 48 30.36 10.94 -17.70
C LEU A 48 30.47 12.30 -18.40
N PHE A 49 29.71 12.55 -19.49
CA PHE A 49 29.77 13.77 -20.29
C PHE A 49 28.45 14.54 -20.44
N SER A 50 27.34 14.04 -19.90
CA SER A 50 26.02 14.68 -20.05
C SER A 50 25.58 15.42 -18.79
N LYS A 51 25.28 16.73 -18.90
CA LYS A 51 24.60 17.52 -17.87
C LYS A 51 23.33 16.80 -17.38
N PRO A 52 22.98 16.89 -16.08
CA PRO A 52 21.79 16.24 -15.55
C PRO A 52 20.55 16.94 -16.08
N GLN A 53 20.00 16.44 -17.20
CA GLN A 53 18.60 16.70 -17.51
C GLN A 53 17.76 15.87 -16.55
N SER A 54 17.13 16.55 -15.60
CA SER A 54 16.00 16.02 -14.85
C SER A 54 14.86 15.75 -15.83
N THR A 55 14.87 14.58 -16.46
CA THR A 55 13.71 14.06 -17.17
C THR A 55 12.71 13.65 -16.11
N ALA A 56 11.76 14.53 -15.80
CA ALA A 56 10.59 14.19 -15.01
C ALA A 56 9.94 12.96 -15.65
N THR A 57 9.91 11.84 -14.92
CA THR A 57 9.26 10.59 -15.35
C THR A 57 7.79 10.88 -15.60
N ARG A 58 7.42 11.10 -16.86
CA ARG A 58 6.03 11.27 -17.26
C ARG A 58 5.42 9.90 -17.47
N ILE A 59 4.54 9.51 -16.56
CA ILE A 59 3.75 8.28 -16.70
C ILE A 59 2.54 8.63 -17.56
N ASP A 60 2.35 7.88 -18.64
CA ASP A 60 1.15 7.99 -19.46
C ASP A 60 -0.10 7.55 -18.66
N LYS A 61 -1.23 8.22 -18.89
CA LYS A 61 -2.47 7.95 -18.17
C LYS A 61 -2.98 6.52 -18.41
N ALA A 62 -2.90 6.01 -19.64
CA ALA A 62 -3.37 4.65 -19.92
C ALA A 62 -2.50 3.61 -19.22
N SER A 63 -1.19 3.86 -19.14
CA SER A 63 -0.26 3.02 -18.37
C SER A 63 -0.58 3.05 -16.87
N TYR A 64 -0.95 4.20 -16.32
CA TYR A 64 -1.38 4.34 -14.92
C TYR A 64 -2.68 3.59 -14.62
N GLU A 65 -3.73 3.78 -15.44
CA GLU A 65 -5.02 3.09 -15.22
C GLU A 65 -4.85 1.57 -15.36
N LYS A 66 -4.10 1.10 -16.36
CA LYS A 66 -3.77 -0.32 -16.49
C LYS A 66 -3.05 -0.86 -15.25
N ALA A 67 -2.07 -0.12 -14.74
CA ALA A 67 -1.35 -0.52 -13.53
C ALA A 67 -2.26 -0.62 -12.31
N LYS A 68 -3.18 0.34 -12.15
CA LYS A 68 -4.18 0.36 -11.09
C LYS A 68 -5.14 -0.83 -11.17
N ASP A 69 -5.60 -1.18 -12.36
CA ASP A 69 -6.46 -2.35 -12.57
C ASP A 69 -5.71 -3.66 -12.29
N GLU A 70 -4.46 -3.77 -12.72
CA GLU A 70 -3.65 -4.97 -12.49
C GLU A 70 -3.35 -5.21 -11.00
N ILE A 71 -2.97 -4.18 -10.24
CA ILE A 71 -2.78 -4.35 -8.79
C ILE A 71 -4.10 -4.68 -8.10
N LYS A 72 -5.21 -4.06 -8.51
CA LYS A 72 -6.53 -4.36 -7.95
C LYS A 72 -6.91 -5.83 -8.17
N ASN A 73 -6.73 -6.36 -9.39
CA ASN A 73 -7.01 -7.76 -9.69
C ASN A 73 -6.16 -8.72 -8.83
N ARG A 74 -4.91 -8.35 -8.53
CA ARG A 74 -4.04 -9.13 -7.62
C ARG A 74 -4.56 -9.11 -6.19
N VAL A 75 -4.96 -7.94 -5.68
CA VAL A 75 -5.56 -7.78 -4.35
C VAL A 75 -6.82 -8.63 -4.23
N ASP A 76 -7.70 -8.58 -5.23
CA ASP A 76 -8.97 -9.31 -5.25
C ASP A 76 -8.74 -10.83 -5.28
N SER A 77 -7.72 -11.30 -6.03
CA SER A 77 -7.34 -12.71 -6.10
C SER A 77 -6.82 -13.24 -4.76
N VAL A 78 -5.92 -12.50 -4.10
CA VAL A 78 -5.39 -12.88 -2.78
C VAL A 78 -6.49 -12.87 -1.72
N THR A 79 -7.33 -11.84 -1.71
CA THR A 79 -8.46 -11.71 -0.79
C THR A 79 -9.43 -12.88 -0.94
N SER A 80 -9.75 -13.26 -2.18
CA SER A 80 -10.63 -14.39 -2.47
C SER A 80 -10.02 -15.72 -2.00
N GLY A 81 -8.71 -15.92 -2.19
CA GLY A 81 -8.02 -17.11 -1.70
C GLY A 81 -8.00 -17.21 -0.17
N LEU A 82 -7.78 -16.10 0.54
CA LEU A 82 -7.87 -16.03 1.99
C LEU A 82 -9.29 -16.32 2.50
N PHE A 83 -10.30 -15.76 1.81
CA PHE A 83 -11.70 -16.00 2.16
C PHE A 83 -12.09 -17.48 2.04
N GLN A 84 -11.60 -18.18 1.01
CA GLN A 84 -11.87 -19.63 0.82
C GLN A 84 -11.36 -20.50 1.97
N ILE A 85 -10.31 -20.08 2.67
CA ILE A 85 -9.77 -20.80 3.84
C ILE A 85 -10.33 -20.25 5.17
N GLY A 86 -11.37 -19.41 5.12
CA GLY A 86 -12.03 -18.85 6.30
C GLY A 86 -11.31 -17.65 6.93
N VAL A 87 -10.32 -17.07 6.25
CA VAL A 87 -9.59 -15.89 6.73
C VAL A 87 -10.22 -14.64 6.13
N ASN A 88 -10.74 -13.76 7.00
CA ASN A 88 -11.24 -12.45 6.59
C ASN A 88 -10.06 -11.48 6.40
N SER A 89 -10.01 -10.81 5.24
CA SER A 89 -8.98 -9.83 4.93
C SER A 89 -9.58 -8.53 4.42
N VAL A 90 -8.97 -7.41 4.81
CA VAL A 90 -9.35 -6.06 4.35
C VAL A 90 -8.11 -5.32 3.87
N GLN A 91 -8.26 -4.52 2.80
CA GLN A 91 -7.20 -3.63 2.35
C GLN A 91 -7.10 -2.43 3.29
N LEU A 92 -5.91 -2.18 3.82
CA LEU A 92 -5.67 -1.04 4.71
C LEU A 92 -5.70 0.28 3.95
N ASN A 93 -6.36 1.28 4.54
CA ASN A 93 -6.34 2.66 4.08
C ASN A 93 -5.07 3.40 4.57
N THR A 94 -4.89 4.65 4.13
CA THR A 94 -3.69 5.44 4.47
C THR A 94 -3.49 5.63 5.98
N LYS A 95 -4.58 5.82 6.73
CA LYS A 95 -4.51 6.00 8.19
C LYS A 95 -4.08 4.69 8.86
N GLU A 96 -4.73 3.59 8.51
CA GLU A 96 -4.42 2.26 9.06
C GLU A 96 -3.00 1.82 8.72
N LEU A 97 -2.50 2.14 7.52
CA LEU A 97 -1.10 1.92 7.15
C LEU A 97 -0.15 2.77 8.02
N GLY A 98 -0.50 4.03 8.27
CA GLY A 98 0.30 4.90 9.14
C GLY A 98 0.38 4.39 10.57
N GLU A 99 -0.75 3.96 11.13
CA GLU A 99 -0.83 3.29 12.43
C GLU A 99 0.00 2.00 12.44
N LEU A 100 -0.12 1.16 11.41
CA LEU A 100 0.68 -0.04 11.28
C LEU A 100 2.19 0.27 11.33
N TYR A 101 2.66 1.21 10.51
CA TYR A 101 4.08 1.55 10.50
C TYR A 101 4.53 2.13 11.84
N TYR A 102 3.75 3.02 12.46
CA TYR A 102 4.08 3.56 13.77
C TYR A 102 4.18 2.48 14.83
N ASN A 103 3.23 1.55 14.87
CA ASN A 103 3.24 0.43 15.81
C ASN A 103 4.45 -0.49 15.59
N VAL A 104 4.78 -0.78 14.32
CA VAL A 104 5.94 -1.63 13.96
C VAL A 104 7.26 -0.97 14.34
N TYR A 105 7.40 0.34 14.17
CA TYR A 105 8.63 1.06 14.51
C TYR A 105 8.73 1.45 15.99
N ASN A 106 7.63 1.44 16.74
CA ASN A 106 7.58 1.88 18.14
C ASN A 106 6.85 0.85 19.05
N PRO A 107 7.34 -0.41 19.13
CA PRO A 107 6.63 -1.49 19.83
C PRO A 107 6.41 -1.23 21.33
N ASP A 108 7.31 -0.49 21.99
CA ASP A 108 7.25 -0.24 23.43
C ASP A 108 6.34 0.94 23.81
N THR A 109 6.18 1.92 22.92
CA THR A 109 5.44 3.17 23.20
C THR A 109 4.09 3.24 22.51
N ALA A 110 3.90 2.60 21.35
CA ALA A 110 2.67 2.74 20.57
C ALA A 110 1.41 2.26 21.30
N VAL A 111 1.55 1.28 22.21
CA VAL A 111 0.44 0.83 23.07
C VAL A 111 -0.03 1.92 24.04
N ARG A 112 0.88 2.79 24.48
CA ARG A 112 0.63 3.85 25.48
C ARG A 112 0.36 5.21 24.82
N GLU A 113 0.91 5.41 23.64
CA GLU A 113 0.83 6.63 22.85
C GLU A 113 0.28 6.29 21.45
N PRO A 114 -1.01 5.90 21.34
CA PRO A 114 -1.59 5.63 20.04
C PRO A 114 -1.55 6.90 19.19
N LEU A 115 -1.26 6.75 17.90
CA LEU A 115 -1.44 7.83 16.94
C LEU A 115 -2.91 8.28 17.02
N GLY A 116 -3.12 9.49 17.52
CA GLY A 116 -4.44 10.09 17.65
C GLY A 116 -5.01 10.50 16.29
N ASP A 117 -5.35 11.77 16.14
CA ASP A 117 -5.95 12.27 14.90
C ASP A 117 -4.91 12.38 13.77
N PHE A 118 -4.85 11.34 12.91
CA PHE A 118 -3.87 11.17 11.86
C PHE A 118 -3.79 12.38 10.90
N GLU A 119 -4.91 13.03 10.61
CA GLU A 119 -4.98 14.20 9.72
C GLU A 119 -4.15 15.39 10.24
N ARG A 120 -4.03 15.51 11.57
CA ARG A 120 -3.26 16.57 12.22
C ARG A 120 -1.76 16.32 12.17
N VAL A 121 -1.33 15.07 12.00
CA VAL A 121 0.08 14.66 12.06
C VAL A 121 0.70 14.57 10.67
N THR A 122 -0.06 14.20 9.63
CA THR A 122 0.48 14.03 8.27
C THR A 122 0.37 15.25 7.37
N SER A 123 -0.44 16.24 7.74
CA SER A 123 -0.65 17.47 6.97
C SER A 123 0.60 18.35 6.84
N THR A 124 1.64 18.11 7.65
CA THR A 124 2.91 18.84 7.54
C THR A 124 3.68 18.55 6.23
N TYR A 125 3.48 17.38 5.60
CA TYR A 125 4.31 16.96 4.45
C TYR A 125 3.56 16.60 3.17
N VAL A 126 2.23 16.46 3.21
CA VAL A 126 1.43 16.16 2.00
C VAL A 126 0.44 17.30 1.75
N GLN A 127 0.84 18.25 0.91
CA GLN A 127 -0.05 19.29 0.41
C GLN A 127 -0.58 18.87 -0.96
N LYS A 128 -1.90 18.90 -1.17
CA LYS A 128 -2.48 18.81 -2.51
C LYS A 128 -1.87 19.94 -3.34
N GLY A 129 -1.21 19.59 -4.45
CA GLY A 129 -0.64 20.59 -5.36
C GLY A 129 -1.71 21.61 -5.75
N GLN A 130 -1.44 22.89 -5.54
CA GLN A 130 -2.33 23.96 -5.97
C GLN A 130 -2.27 24.05 -7.50
N GLY A 131 -3.39 23.81 -8.17
CA GLY A 131 -3.53 23.90 -9.62
C GLY A 131 -4.55 22.91 -10.17
N GLU A 132 -5.19 23.28 -11.27
CA GLU A 132 -5.93 22.30 -12.08
C GLU A 132 -4.93 21.50 -12.91
N ALA A 133 -5.07 20.16 -12.92
CA ALA A 133 -4.31 19.33 -13.84
C ALA A 133 -4.59 19.81 -15.28
N PRO A 134 -3.58 19.94 -16.15
CA PRO A 134 -3.79 20.32 -17.54
C PRO A 134 -4.86 19.41 -18.15
N ARG A 135 -5.97 19.99 -18.61
CA ARG A 135 -7.07 19.27 -19.27
C ARG A 135 -6.97 19.53 -20.77
N PRO A 136 -6.09 18.82 -21.51
CA PRO A 136 -5.85 19.09 -22.93
C PRO A 136 -7.13 18.95 -23.79
N HIS A 137 -8.10 18.15 -23.36
CA HIS A 137 -9.33 17.84 -24.10
C HIS A 137 -10.47 18.88 -23.93
N LEU A 138 -10.25 19.98 -23.21
CA LEU A 138 -11.25 21.04 -23.00
C LEU A 138 -10.90 22.36 -23.69
N GLN A 139 -9.79 22.41 -24.44
CA GLN A 139 -9.28 23.63 -25.08
C GLN A 139 -9.56 23.73 -26.59
N GLU A 140 -10.16 22.71 -27.21
CA GLU A 140 -10.48 22.70 -28.66
C GLU A 140 -11.89 23.23 -28.98
N GLY A 141 -12.52 23.97 -28.08
CA GLY A 141 -13.93 24.35 -28.19
C GLY A 141 -14.25 25.82 -28.46
N GLU A 142 -13.25 26.69 -28.67
CA GLU A 142 -13.49 28.12 -28.94
C GLU A 142 -12.50 28.68 -29.96
N MET A 143 -12.74 28.40 -31.25
CA MET A 143 -12.47 29.30 -32.38
C MET A 143 -13.54 29.09 -33.44
#